data_AF-A0A7W7AZM8-F1
#
_entry.id   AF-A0A7W7AZM8-F1
#
_cell.length_a   1.000
_cell.length_b   1.000
_cell.length_c   1.000
_cell.angle_alpha   90.00
_cell.angle_beta   90.00
_cell.angle_gamma   90.00
#
_symmetry.space_group_name_H-M   'P 1'
#
loop_
_entity.id
_entity.type
_entity.pdbx_description
1 polymer ?
#
loop_
_entity_poly.entity_id
_entity_poly.type
_entity_poly.pdbx_seq_one_letter_code
_entity_poly.pdbx_strand_id
1 'polypeptide(L)'
;MRLIVAATAFSFCLGSAAAFAQRAGTLISAEPVVETPGGSQAWKIAYWTTNADGKRIRVTGMVVAPREAMPSKARDVLAWTHGTLGVATRCAPSLSPLFWTHSPWMAGIPKGYVVVAPDYPGLGSDGVHPYLVGRDTGRSVLDAVRAARSIKGAAAGNRFAVWGESQGGHAALWTGQIARTYAPELKLVGVAAAAPPTDLIQNVRTVPNKTVGALMTAFIGYSWSKHYGAPLSTLGGTQTQGIITRLAQNNCVALEAKPKLLTIAGILTLQSRLKDKDMGTIQPWARLARTNSPATTQFGVPMLIAQNPKDDLVEPSVTV
;
A
#
# COMPACT_ATOMS: atom_id res chain seq x y z
N MET A 1 -9.93 -55.44 48.14
CA MET A 1 -9.41 -55.27 46.77
C MET A 1 -10.11 -54.05 46.15
N ARG A 2 -9.49 -52.86 46.20
CA ARG A 2 -10.06 -51.62 45.62
C ARG A 2 -9.32 -51.33 44.32
N LEU A 3 -10.03 -51.42 43.20
CA LEU A 3 -9.53 -51.07 41.87
C LEU A 3 -9.49 -49.55 41.71
N ILE A 4 -8.31 -49.02 41.41
CA ILE A 4 -8.09 -47.62 41.00
C ILE A 4 -8.22 -47.59 39.47
N VAL A 5 -9.22 -46.88 38.96
CA VAL A 5 -9.34 -46.55 37.53
C VAL A 5 -8.60 -45.23 37.30
N ALA A 6 -7.48 -45.29 36.58
CA ALA A 6 -6.77 -44.11 36.11
C ALA A 6 -7.42 -43.59 34.82
N ALA A 7 -8.00 -42.39 34.87
CA ALA A 7 -8.48 -41.68 33.68
C ALA A 7 -7.34 -40.83 33.13
N THR A 8 -6.78 -41.23 31.99
CA THR A 8 -5.81 -40.45 31.22
C THR A 8 -6.54 -39.34 30.46
N ALA A 9 -6.33 -38.08 30.83
CA ALA A 9 -6.86 -36.94 30.09
C ALA A 9 -6.04 -36.68 28.83
N PHE A 10 -6.67 -36.78 27.66
CA PHE A 10 -6.11 -36.34 26.38
C PHE A 10 -6.19 -34.81 26.26
N SER A 11 -5.04 -34.13 26.31
CA SER A 11 -4.95 -32.72 25.93
C SER A 11 -5.03 -32.57 24.41
N PHE A 12 -6.14 -32.01 23.91
CA PHE A 12 -6.29 -31.64 22.50
C PHE A 12 -5.62 -30.28 22.20
N CYS A 13 -4.82 -30.24 21.13
CA CYS A 13 -4.10 -29.08 20.61
C CYS A 13 -5.04 -27.92 20.21
N LEU A 14 -5.13 -26.88 21.04
CA LEU A 14 -5.76 -25.59 20.70
C LEU A 14 -4.84 -24.63 19.90
N GLY A 15 -3.55 -24.98 19.72
CA GLY A 15 -2.55 -24.08 19.13
C GLY A 15 -2.56 -23.94 17.60
N SER A 16 -3.12 -24.91 16.86
CA SER A 16 -3.00 -24.97 15.39
C SER A 16 -4.01 -24.09 14.64
N ALA A 17 -5.23 -23.93 15.17
CA ALA A 17 -6.28 -23.13 14.53
C ALA A 17 -6.00 -21.62 14.60
N ALA A 18 -5.53 -21.11 15.75
CA ALA A 18 -5.15 -19.71 15.92
C ALA A 18 -3.95 -19.33 15.04
N ALA A 19 -2.98 -20.24 14.90
CA ALA A 19 -1.81 -20.05 14.03
C ALA A 19 -2.17 -19.99 12.54
N PHE A 20 -3.19 -20.74 12.09
CA PHE A 20 -3.71 -20.66 10.72
C PHE A 20 -4.50 -19.38 10.46
N ALA A 21 -5.32 -18.94 11.42
CA ALA A 21 -6.15 -17.75 11.30
C ALA A 21 -5.35 -16.46 11.11
N GLN A 22 -4.04 -16.44 11.44
CA GLN A 22 -3.15 -15.28 11.32
C GLN A 22 -2.09 -15.39 10.21
N ARG A 23 -2.19 -16.37 9.30
CA ARG A 23 -1.24 -16.50 8.19
C ARG A 23 -1.42 -15.37 7.17
N ALA A 24 -0.33 -14.93 6.56
CA ALA A 24 -0.34 -13.97 5.45
C ALA A 24 -1.33 -14.39 4.37
N GLY A 25 -2.12 -13.45 3.89
CA GLY A 25 -3.14 -13.66 2.89
C GLY A 25 -4.42 -14.32 3.40
N THR A 26 -4.53 -14.59 4.70
CA THR A 26 -5.79 -15.09 5.29
C THR A 26 -6.78 -13.94 5.38
N LEU A 27 -7.96 -14.16 4.81
CA LEU A 27 -9.10 -13.25 4.92
C LEU A 27 -9.65 -13.28 6.35
N ILE A 28 -9.78 -12.10 6.96
CA ILE A 28 -10.37 -11.91 8.30
C ILE A 28 -11.87 -11.63 8.16
N SER A 29 -12.24 -10.69 7.29
CA SER A 29 -13.64 -10.35 7.01
C SER A 29 -13.81 -9.89 5.57
N ALA A 30 -15.02 -10.07 5.03
CA ALA A 30 -15.44 -9.58 3.73
C ALA A 30 -16.89 -9.08 3.84
N GLU A 31 -17.04 -7.79 4.09
CA GLU A 31 -18.33 -7.13 4.28
C GLU A 31 -18.87 -6.63 2.93
N PRO A 32 -20.03 -7.12 2.45
CA PRO A 32 -20.60 -6.66 1.19
C PRO A 32 -20.84 -5.16 1.17
N VAL A 33 -20.48 -4.50 0.07
CA VAL A 33 -20.81 -3.10 -0.18
C VAL A 33 -22.17 -3.03 -0.85
N VAL A 34 -23.10 -2.30 -0.24
CA VAL A 34 -24.49 -2.18 -0.71
C VAL A 34 -24.55 -1.37 -2.01
N GLU A 35 -23.90 -0.20 -2.03
CA GLU A 35 -23.91 0.72 -3.16
C GLU A 35 -22.66 0.54 -4.02
N THR A 36 -22.85 -0.03 -5.19
CA THR A 36 -21.78 -0.30 -6.15
C THR A 36 -22.18 0.18 -7.54
N PRO A 37 -21.22 0.58 -8.39
CA PRO A 37 -21.49 0.88 -9.79
C PRO A 37 -22.23 -0.27 -10.50
N GLY A 38 -23.09 0.07 -11.45
CA GLY A 38 -23.94 -0.90 -12.15
C GLY A 38 -23.15 -2.08 -12.71
N GLY A 39 -23.68 -3.30 -12.53
CA GLY A 39 -23.02 -4.53 -13.01
C GLY A 39 -21.85 -5.01 -12.16
N SER A 40 -21.60 -4.40 -10.99
CA SER A 40 -20.57 -4.84 -10.05
C SER A 40 -21.14 -5.29 -8.69
N GLN A 41 -20.28 -5.95 -7.93
CA GLN A 41 -20.44 -6.29 -6.53
C GLN A 41 -19.09 -6.10 -5.85
N ALA A 42 -19.08 -5.75 -4.57
CA ALA A 42 -17.84 -5.47 -3.87
C ALA A 42 -17.91 -5.85 -2.40
N TRP A 43 -16.73 -5.98 -1.80
CA TRP A 43 -16.54 -6.27 -0.39
C TRP A 43 -15.46 -5.37 0.18
N LYS A 44 -15.75 -4.75 1.33
CA LYS A 44 -14.69 -4.24 2.21
C LYS A 44 -14.05 -5.43 2.90
N ILE A 45 -12.74 -5.57 2.75
CA ILE A 45 -12.00 -6.70 3.28
C ILE A 45 -11.08 -6.28 4.40
N ALA A 46 -10.87 -7.20 5.34
CA ALA A 46 -9.72 -7.18 6.23
C ALA A 46 -8.95 -8.50 6.07
N TYR A 47 -7.63 -8.45 6.10
CA TYR A 47 -6.78 -9.61 5.89
C TYR A 47 -5.45 -9.47 6.64
N TRP A 48 -4.78 -10.60 6.87
CA TRP A 48 -3.46 -10.63 7.49
C TRP A 48 -2.34 -10.47 6.46
N THR A 49 -1.32 -9.69 6.80
CA THR A 49 -0.05 -9.63 6.07
C THR A 49 1.15 -9.67 7.02
N THR A 50 2.36 -9.56 6.49
CA THR A 50 3.61 -9.45 7.23
C THR A 50 4.34 -8.17 6.84
N ASN A 51 4.64 -7.33 7.83
CA ASN A 51 5.46 -6.13 7.64
C ASN A 51 6.94 -6.49 7.34
N ALA A 52 7.81 -5.53 7.01
CA ALA A 52 9.22 -5.83 6.72
C ALA A 52 9.95 -6.54 7.87
N ASP A 53 9.58 -6.25 9.13
CA ASP A 53 10.18 -6.83 10.34
C ASP A 53 9.71 -8.27 10.64
N GLY A 54 8.81 -8.84 9.83
CA GLY A 54 8.28 -10.18 10.05
C GLY A 54 7.05 -10.24 10.96
N LYS A 55 6.58 -9.10 11.49
CA LYS A 55 5.39 -9.02 12.35
C LYS A 55 4.11 -9.17 11.54
N ARG A 56 3.17 -9.95 12.07
CA ARG A 56 1.81 -10.07 11.54
C ARG A 56 1.00 -8.82 11.84
N ILE A 57 0.37 -8.27 10.81
CA ILE A 57 -0.47 -7.07 10.90
C ILE A 57 -1.74 -7.24 10.10
N ARG A 58 -2.82 -6.62 10.57
CA ARG A 58 -4.11 -6.54 9.87
C ARG A 58 -4.07 -5.37 8.88
N VAL A 59 -4.55 -5.60 7.66
CA VAL A 59 -4.71 -4.57 6.63
C VAL A 59 -6.12 -4.67 6.03
N THR A 60 -6.61 -3.56 5.48
CA THR A 60 -7.93 -3.47 4.86
C THR A 60 -7.84 -3.18 3.36
N GLY A 61 -8.98 -3.19 2.68
CA GLY A 61 -9.09 -2.80 1.28
C GLY A 61 -10.46 -3.09 0.70
N MET A 62 -10.55 -3.02 -0.62
CA MET A 62 -11.74 -3.38 -1.39
C MET A 62 -11.44 -4.56 -2.32
N VAL A 63 -12.41 -5.46 -2.48
CA VAL A 63 -12.46 -6.42 -3.59
C VAL A 63 -13.69 -6.10 -4.42
N VAL A 64 -13.53 -5.98 -5.73
CA VAL A 64 -14.62 -5.66 -6.65
C VAL A 64 -14.68 -6.72 -7.74
N ALA A 65 -15.86 -7.24 -8.00
CA ALA A 65 -16.07 -8.27 -9.01
C ALA A 65 -17.30 -7.94 -9.87
N PRO A 66 -17.37 -8.48 -11.10
CA PRO A 66 -18.58 -8.37 -11.91
C PRO A 66 -19.75 -9.09 -11.24
N ARG A 67 -20.94 -8.50 -11.36
CA ARG A 67 -22.22 -9.13 -10.98
C ARG A 67 -22.76 -9.92 -12.16
N GLU A 68 -21.97 -10.91 -12.59
CA GLU A 68 -22.31 -11.85 -13.66
C GLU A 68 -22.53 -13.25 -13.07
N ALA A 69 -23.02 -14.19 -13.89
CA ALA A 69 -23.04 -15.59 -13.51
C ALA A 69 -21.64 -16.07 -13.07
N MET A 70 -21.61 -16.94 -12.06
CA MET A 70 -20.36 -17.52 -11.58
C MET A 70 -19.63 -18.22 -12.73
N PRO A 71 -18.37 -17.86 -13.02
CA PRO A 71 -17.66 -18.43 -14.16
C PRO A 71 -17.22 -19.87 -13.87
N SER A 72 -17.09 -20.68 -14.92
CA SER A 72 -16.57 -22.06 -14.81
C SER A 72 -15.08 -22.11 -14.47
N LYS A 73 -14.35 -21.01 -14.73
CA LYS A 73 -12.95 -20.81 -14.35
C LYS A 73 -12.86 -19.59 -13.43
N ALA A 74 -11.96 -19.65 -12.45
CA ALA A 74 -11.69 -18.50 -11.59
C ALA A 74 -11.24 -17.29 -12.44
N ARG A 75 -11.66 -16.09 -12.02
CA ARG A 75 -11.38 -14.83 -12.71
C ARG A 75 -9.91 -14.44 -12.53
N ASP A 76 -9.31 -13.88 -13.56
CA ASP A 76 -8.02 -13.20 -13.44
C ASP A 76 -8.19 -11.96 -12.53
N VAL A 77 -7.13 -11.64 -11.79
CA VAL A 77 -7.13 -10.55 -10.80
C VAL A 77 -6.34 -9.35 -11.33
N LEU A 78 -6.90 -8.16 -11.22
CA LEU A 78 -6.16 -6.90 -11.29
C LEU A 78 -5.92 -6.39 -9.87
N ALA A 79 -4.68 -6.46 -9.40
CA ALA A 79 -4.27 -5.77 -8.19
C ALA A 79 -4.04 -4.28 -8.52
N TRP A 80 -4.92 -3.41 -8.04
CA TRP A 80 -4.77 -1.96 -8.20
C TRP A 80 -4.08 -1.37 -6.98
N THR A 81 -2.97 -0.69 -7.21
CA THR A 81 -2.18 0.00 -6.20
C THR A 81 -2.41 1.50 -6.33
N HIS A 82 -3.05 2.12 -5.33
CA HIS A 82 -3.35 3.55 -5.34
C HIS A 82 -2.10 4.41 -5.10
N GLY A 83 -2.15 5.65 -5.60
CA GLY A 83 -1.16 6.70 -5.35
C GLY A 83 -1.24 7.25 -3.91
N THR A 84 -0.49 8.31 -3.65
CA THR A 84 -0.38 8.86 -2.28
C THR A 84 -1.67 9.50 -1.83
N LEU A 85 -2.25 8.97 -0.75
CA LEU A 85 -3.44 9.53 -0.09
C LEU A 85 -3.15 10.11 1.29
N GLY A 86 -1.98 9.82 1.87
CA GLY A 86 -1.55 10.28 3.20
C GLY A 86 -0.97 9.13 4.02
N VAL A 87 -0.75 9.37 5.31
CA VAL A 87 -0.16 8.37 6.22
C VAL A 87 -0.98 8.07 7.48
N ALA A 88 -2.11 8.75 7.64
CA ALA A 88 -3.04 8.52 8.73
C ALA A 88 -4.09 7.49 8.33
N THR A 89 -4.56 6.68 9.28
CA THR A 89 -5.56 5.62 9.07
C THR A 89 -6.78 6.07 8.27
N ARG A 90 -7.31 7.27 8.53
CA ARG A 90 -8.49 7.82 7.84
C ARG A 90 -8.28 8.13 6.35
N CYS A 91 -7.04 8.12 5.87
CA CYS A 91 -6.73 8.41 4.47
C CYS A 91 -6.90 7.18 3.55
N ALA A 92 -7.31 6.03 4.10
CA ALA A 92 -7.58 4.84 3.30
C ALA A 92 -8.64 5.09 2.22
N PRO A 93 -8.40 4.64 0.98
CA PRO A 93 -9.39 4.76 -0.09
C PRO A 93 -10.67 3.99 0.22
N SER A 94 -10.62 2.82 0.89
CA SER A 94 -11.81 2.02 1.22
C SER A 94 -12.78 2.71 2.19
N LEU A 95 -12.31 3.73 2.92
CA LEU A 95 -13.11 4.57 3.82
C LEU A 95 -13.69 5.80 3.12
N SER A 96 -13.22 6.10 1.90
CA SER A 96 -13.63 7.30 1.17
C SER A 96 -14.98 7.08 0.48
N PRO A 97 -15.93 8.04 0.59
CA PRO A 97 -17.15 8.01 -0.22
C PRO A 97 -16.85 8.20 -1.72
N LEU A 98 -15.67 8.72 -2.07
CA LEU A 98 -15.22 8.95 -3.44
C LEU A 98 -14.39 7.79 -4.01
N PHE A 99 -14.38 6.62 -3.34
CA PHE A 99 -13.61 5.44 -3.77
C PHE A 99 -13.83 5.14 -5.26
N TRP A 100 -15.08 5.10 -5.71
CA TRP A 100 -15.43 4.77 -7.09
C TRP A 100 -14.96 5.83 -8.09
N THR A 101 -15.21 7.12 -7.79
CA THR A 101 -14.86 8.23 -8.69
C THR A 101 -13.35 8.39 -8.84
N HIS A 102 -12.57 8.10 -7.79
CA HIS A 102 -11.11 8.20 -7.80
C HIS A 102 -10.40 6.89 -8.14
N SER A 103 -11.13 5.89 -8.62
CA SER A 103 -10.60 4.59 -9.05
C SER A 103 -10.47 4.57 -10.58
N PRO A 104 -9.32 4.96 -11.17
CA PRO A 104 -9.15 5.07 -12.62
C PRO A 104 -9.45 3.77 -13.39
N TRP A 105 -9.33 2.62 -12.72
CA TRP A 105 -9.69 1.32 -13.27
C TRP A 105 -11.18 1.16 -13.57
N MET A 106 -12.06 1.98 -12.97
CA MET A 106 -13.49 2.05 -13.29
C MET A 106 -13.76 2.40 -14.75
N ALA A 107 -12.86 3.14 -15.40
CA ALA A 107 -13.01 3.56 -16.79
C ALA A 107 -12.44 2.54 -17.81
N GLY A 108 -11.72 1.50 -17.36
CA GLY A 108 -10.87 0.72 -18.28
C GLY A 108 -10.49 -0.70 -17.85
N ILE A 109 -11.12 -1.30 -16.84
CA ILE A 109 -10.85 -2.72 -16.54
C ILE A 109 -11.36 -3.63 -17.65
N PRO A 110 -10.58 -4.67 -18.02
CA PRO A 110 -11.07 -5.72 -18.88
C PRO A 110 -12.29 -6.41 -18.25
N LYS A 111 -13.38 -6.51 -19.02
CA LYS A 111 -14.58 -7.23 -18.61
C LYS A 111 -14.22 -8.60 -18.03
N GLY A 112 -14.81 -8.93 -16.88
CA GLY A 112 -14.67 -10.25 -16.28
C GLY A 112 -13.60 -10.39 -15.18
N TYR A 113 -12.76 -9.37 -14.93
CA TYR A 113 -11.69 -9.42 -13.93
C TYR A 113 -12.18 -9.10 -12.52
N VAL A 114 -11.51 -9.64 -11.51
CA VAL A 114 -11.65 -9.19 -10.11
C VAL A 114 -10.62 -8.12 -9.83
N VAL A 115 -11.03 -7.01 -9.24
CA VAL A 115 -10.14 -5.97 -8.74
C VAL A 115 -9.87 -6.18 -7.28
N VAL A 116 -8.59 -6.11 -6.90
CA VAL A 116 -8.17 -6.07 -5.51
C VAL A 116 -7.46 -4.74 -5.27
N ALA A 117 -8.02 -3.95 -4.36
CA ALA A 117 -7.60 -2.59 -4.05
C ALA A 117 -7.24 -2.49 -2.56
N PRO A 118 -6.04 -2.92 -2.14
CA PRO A 118 -5.62 -2.82 -0.75
C PRO A 118 -5.45 -1.36 -0.34
N ASP A 119 -5.76 -1.04 0.93
CA ASP A 119 -5.50 0.28 1.49
C ASP A 119 -4.02 0.51 1.81
N TYR A 120 -3.22 -0.55 1.87
CA TYR A 120 -1.86 -0.61 2.44
C TYR A 120 -1.81 -0.61 3.98
N PRO A 121 -0.73 -1.13 4.58
CA PRO A 121 -0.55 -1.13 6.04
C PRO A 121 -0.75 0.25 6.65
N GLY A 122 -1.45 0.34 7.77
CA GLY A 122 -1.68 1.59 8.53
C GLY A 122 -2.71 2.54 7.93
N LEU A 123 -3.16 2.31 6.69
CA LEU A 123 -4.35 2.96 6.12
C LEU A 123 -5.55 2.03 6.35
N GLY A 124 -6.66 2.56 6.90
CA GLY A 124 -7.86 1.79 7.24
C GLY A 124 -7.66 0.73 8.35
N SER A 125 -6.44 0.64 8.86
CA SER A 125 -5.95 -0.32 9.84
C SER A 125 -5.05 0.36 10.87
N ASP A 126 -4.78 -0.33 11.98
CA ASP A 126 -4.00 0.22 13.09
C ASP A 126 -2.57 0.58 12.69
N GLY A 127 -2.03 1.62 13.32
CA GLY A 127 -0.65 2.06 13.14
C GLY A 127 -0.52 3.23 12.15
N VAL A 128 0.72 3.45 11.69
CA VAL A 128 1.07 4.49 10.73
C VAL A 128 1.40 3.83 9.41
N HIS A 129 0.92 4.41 8.31
CA HIS A 129 1.28 3.92 6.99
C HIS A 129 2.78 4.06 6.74
N PRO A 130 3.52 2.97 6.49
CA PRO A 130 4.94 3.02 6.18
C PRO A 130 5.11 3.49 4.73
N TYR A 131 4.96 4.81 4.54
CA TYR A 131 4.94 5.46 3.24
C TYR A 131 6.21 5.16 2.44
N LEU A 132 6.02 4.66 1.21
CA LEU A 132 7.09 4.23 0.31
C LEU A 132 8.00 3.13 0.91
N VAL A 133 7.52 2.36 1.89
CA VAL A 133 8.21 1.15 2.33
C VAL A 133 7.78 -0.02 1.46
N GLY A 134 8.62 -0.34 0.48
CA GLY A 134 8.25 -1.20 -0.63
C GLY A 134 7.94 -2.64 -0.23
N ARG A 135 8.72 -3.21 0.70
CA ARG A 135 8.50 -4.58 1.19
C ARG A 135 7.15 -4.74 1.87
N ASP A 136 6.77 -3.82 2.74
CA ASP A 136 5.49 -3.82 3.47
C ASP A 136 4.32 -3.74 2.50
N THR A 137 4.37 -2.74 1.60
CA THR A 137 3.30 -2.52 0.65
C THR A 137 3.18 -3.66 -0.35
N GLY A 138 4.29 -4.13 -0.93
CA GLY A 138 4.27 -5.24 -1.88
C GLY A 138 3.75 -6.55 -1.27
N ARG A 139 4.11 -6.86 0.00
CA ARG A 139 3.57 -8.02 0.71
C ARG A 139 2.07 -7.89 0.95
N SER A 140 1.63 -6.71 1.35
CA SER A 140 0.21 -6.40 1.55
C SER A 140 -0.60 -6.59 0.26
N VAL A 141 -0.08 -6.16 -0.89
CA VAL A 141 -0.75 -6.35 -2.19
C VAL A 141 -0.92 -7.83 -2.54
N LEU A 142 0.16 -8.62 -2.43
CA LEU A 142 0.11 -10.06 -2.69
C LEU A 142 -0.84 -10.79 -1.72
N ASP A 143 -0.85 -10.39 -0.46
CA ASP A 143 -1.73 -10.95 0.55
C ASP A 143 -3.19 -10.54 0.35
N ALA A 144 -3.46 -9.35 -0.20
CA ALA A 144 -4.81 -8.97 -0.61
C ALA A 144 -5.32 -9.86 -1.76
N VAL A 145 -4.46 -10.17 -2.74
CA VAL A 145 -4.79 -11.10 -3.83
C VAL A 145 -5.09 -12.50 -3.27
N ARG A 146 -4.29 -12.99 -2.31
CA ARG A 146 -4.58 -14.24 -1.59
C ARG A 146 -5.94 -14.21 -0.89
N ALA A 147 -6.21 -13.14 -0.15
CA ALA A 147 -7.44 -13.01 0.63
C ALA A 147 -8.69 -12.95 -0.26
N ALA A 148 -8.62 -12.28 -1.41
CA ALA A 148 -9.72 -12.19 -2.37
C ALA A 148 -10.17 -13.56 -2.90
N ARG A 149 -9.26 -14.55 -2.97
CA ARG A 149 -9.57 -15.92 -3.40
C ARG A 149 -10.50 -16.66 -2.44
N SER A 150 -10.58 -16.22 -1.19
CA SER A 150 -11.48 -16.79 -0.19
C SER A 150 -12.91 -16.24 -0.29
N ILE A 151 -13.15 -15.22 -1.12
CA ILE A 151 -14.48 -14.63 -1.33
C ILE A 151 -15.17 -15.38 -2.46
N LYS A 152 -16.07 -16.31 -2.09
CA LYS A 152 -16.80 -17.16 -3.06
C LYS A 152 -17.47 -16.34 -4.17
N GLY A 153 -18.12 -15.23 -3.82
CA GLY A 153 -18.82 -14.36 -4.78
C GLY A 153 -17.90 -13.59 -5.73
N ALA A 154 -16.62 -13.40 -5.37
CA ALA A 154 -15.64 -12.75 -6.24
C ALA A 154 -15.09 -13.72 -7.29
N ALA A 155 -15.01 -15.02 -6.98
CA ALA A 155 -14.44 -16.04 -7.85
C ALA A 155 -12.98 -15.76 -8.27
N ALA A 156 -12.20 -15.08 -7.42
CA ALA A 156 -10.82 -14.70 -7.75
C ALA A 156 -9.89 -15.92 -7.89
N GLY A 157 -9.12 -15.95 -8.97
CA GLY A 157 -8.10 -16.96 -9.25
C GLY A 157 -6.74 -16.61 -8.66
N ASN A 158 -5.71 -17.36 -9.06
CA ASN A 158 -4.32 -17.10 -8.67
C ASN A 158 -3.52 -16.34 -9.74
N ARG A 159 -4.08 -16.13 -10.94
CA ARG A 159 -3.48 -15.36 -12.01
C ARG A 159 -3.78 -13.88 -11.82
N PHE A 160 -2.76 -13.04 -11.81
CA PHE A 160 -2.95 -11.62 -11.55
C PHE A 160 -1.97 -10.73 -12.31
N ALA A 161 -2.43 -9.53 -12.65
CA ALA A 161 -1.59 -8.40 -13.03
C ALA A 161 -1.64 -7.34 -11.92
N VAL A 162 -0.61 -6.50 -11.83
CA VAL A 162 -0.59 -5.37 -10.88
C VAL A 162 -0.39 -4.06 -11.63
N TRP A 163 -1.16 -3.03 -11.25
CA TRP A 163 -1.05 -1.70 -11.82
C TRP A 163 -1.25 -0.60 -10.79
N GLY A 164 -0.44 0.46 -10.87
CA GLY A 164 -0.65 1.67 -10.08
C GLY A 164 0.12 2.89 -10.59
N GLU A 165 -0.15 4.03 -9.96
CA GLU A 165 0.39 5.35 -10.31
C GLU A 165 1.08 6.02 -9.10
N SER A 166 2.18 6.73 -9.33
CA SER A 166 2.93 7.45 -8.29
C SER A 166 3.42 6.48 -7.20
N GLN A 167 3.06 6.69 -5.92
CA GLN A 167 3.26 5.67 -4.88
C GLN A 167 2.71 4.29 -5.31
N GLY A 168 1.57 4.26 -5.99
CA GLY A 168 0.97 3.03 -6.51
C GLY A 168 1.85 2.36 -7.56
N GLY A 169 2.58 3.13 -8.37
CA GLY A 169 3.58 2.64 -9.30
C GLY A 169 4.75 2.00 -8.55
N HIS A 170 5.27 2.67 -7.52
CA HIS A 170 6.30 2.12 -6.61
C HIS A 170 5.84 0.81 -5.97
N ALA A 171 4.60 0.75 -5.47
CA ALA A 171 3.99 -0.44 -4.92
C ALA A 171 3.83 -1.56 -5.97
N ALA A 172 3.46 -1.24 -7.21
CA ALA A 172 3.35 -2.21 -8.30
C ALA A 172 4.70 -2.84 -8.63
N LEU A 173 5.77 -2.04 -8.71
CA LEU A 173 7.14 -2.53 -8.93
C LEU A 173 7.61 -3.43 -7.78
N TRP A 174 7.42 -3.01 -6.54
CA TRP A 174 7.76 -3.85 -5.37
C TRP A 174 6.96 -5.15 -5.31
N THR A 175 5.68 -5.10 -5.67
CA THR A 175 4.84 -6.30 -5.79
C THR A 175 5.42 -7.26 -6.81
N GLY A 176 5.77 -6.76 -8.01
CA GLY A 176 6.41 -7.54 -9.07
C GLY A 176 7.73 -8.17 -8.63
N GLN A 177 8.58 -7.37 -7.98
CA GLN A 177 9.91 -7.77 -7.50
C GLN A 177 9.87 -8.95 -6.53
N ILE A 178 8.88 -8.98 -5.64
CA ILE A 178 8.83 -9.99 -4.57
C ILE A 178 7.81 -11.10 -4.84
N ALA A 179 6.99 -11.01 -5.89
CA ALA A 179 5.90 -11.96 -6.16
C ALA A 179 6.37 -13.42 -6.14
N ARG A 180 7.43 -13.75 -6.89
CA ARG A 180 7.92 -15.14 -7.00
C ARG A 180 8.47 -15.70 -5.70
N THR A 181 9.06 -14.88 -4.84
CA THR A 181 9.70 -15.34 -3.59
C THR A 181 8.74 -15.31 -2.41
N TYR A 182 7.83 -14.34 -2.35
CA TYR A 182 6.87 -14.18 -1.24
C TYR A 182 5.54 -14.91 -1.48
N ALA A 183 5.10 -15.00 -2.73
CA ALA A 183 3.84 -15.64 -3.12
C ALA A 183 3.99 -16.53 -4.37
N PRO A 184 4.81 -17.61 -4.29
CA PRO A 184 5.09 -18.48 -5.42
C PRO A 184 3.86 -19.19 -5.99
N GLU A 185 2.77 -19.29 -5.23
CA GLU A 185 1.51 -19.89 -5.67
C GLU A 185 0.62 -18.93 -6.50
N LEU A 186 0.94 -17.64 -6.51
CA LEU A 186 0.31 -16.65 -7.37
C LEU A 186 1.09 -16.52 -8.69
N LYS A 187 0.36 -16.47 -9.80
CA LYS A 187 0.93 -16.32 -11.15
C LYS A 187 0.82 -14.87 -11.59
N LEU A 188 1.86 -14.09 -11.35
CA LEU A 188 2.02 -12.75 -11.92
C LEU A 188 2.11 -12.86 -13.45
N VAL A 189 1.31 -12.08 -14.18
CA VAL A 189 1.30 -12.07 -15.66
C VAL A 189 1.73 -10.74 -16.26
N GLY A 190 1.83 -9.69 -15.47
CA GLY A 190 2.30 -8.38 -15.92
C GLY A 190 2.33 -7.35 -14.82
N VAL A 191 3.21 -6.36 -14.98
CA VAL A 191 3.34 -5.20 -14.09
C VAL A 191 3.21 -3.94 -14.93
N ALA A 192 2.36 -3.02 -14.50
CA ALA A 192 2.30 -1.70 -15.12
C ALA A 192 2.43 -0.61 -14.04
N ALA A 193 3.24 0.39 -14.29
CA ALA A 193 3.46 1.49 -13.36
C ALA A 193 3.46 2.83 -14.11
N ALA A 194 2.71 3.79 -13.60
CA ALA A 194 2.74 5.17 -14.09
C ALA A 194 3.45 6.05 -13.06
N ALA A 195 4.42 6.85 -13.49
CA ALA A 195 5.24 7.71 -12.64
C ALA A 195 5.74 7.08 -11.33
N PRO A 196 6.26 5.83 -11.34
CA PRO A 196 6.83 5.25 -10.12
C PRO A 196 8.08 6.02 -9.67
N PRO A 197 8.17 6.47 -8.42
CA PRO A 197 9.44 6.97 -7.89
C PRO A 197 10.40 5.79 -7.67
N THR A 198 11.26 5.50 -8.64
CA THR A 198 12.19 4.35 -8.60
C THR A 198 13.50 4.66 -7.88
N ASP A 199 13.98 5.90 -7.96
CA ASP A 199 15.08 6.41 -7.13
C ASP A 199 14.52 7.37 -6.08
N LEU A 200 14.29 6.88 -4.86
CA LEU A 200 13.76 7.70 -3.77
C LEU A 200 14.75 8.78 -3.30
N ILE A 201 16.06 8.61 -3.48
CA ILE A 201 17.04 9.65 -3.14
C ILE A 201 16.90 10.80 -4.12
N GLN A 202 16.96 10.48 -5.41
CA GLN A 202 16.88 11.50 -6.45
C GLN A 202 15.51 12.16 -6.41
N ASN A 203 14.44 11.39 -6.25
CA ASN A 203 13.09 11.94 -6.19
C ASN A 203 12.98 13.01 -5.10
N VAL A 204 13.50 12.77 -3.89
CA VAL A 204 13.46 13.78 -2.81
C VAL A 204 14.31 15.02 -3.12
N ARG A 205 15.37 14.90 -3.93
CA ARG A 205 16.21 16.03 -4.36
C ARG A 205 15.60 16.85 -5.48
N THR A 206 14.92 16.19 -6.41
CA THR A 206 14.55 16.76 -7.70
C THR A 206 13.07 17.04 -7.85
N VAL A 207 12.22 16.81 -6.82
CA VAL A 207 10.78 17.15 -6.90
C VAL A 207 10.62 18.59 -7.42
N PRO A 208 10.05 18.80 -8.63
CA PRO A 208 9.95 20.13 -9.23
C PRO A 208 9.07 21.05 -8.39
N ASN A 209 7.94 20.54 -7.91
CA ASN A 209 7.02 21.27 -7.06
C ASN A 209 7.46 21.21 -5.58
N LYS A 210 8.15 22.25 -5.12
CA LYS A 210 8.70 22.31 -3.74
C LYS A 210 7.64 22.19 -2.64
N THR A 211 6.41 22.62 -2.89
CA THR A 211 5.28 22.47 -1.97
C THR A 211 4.92 20.99 -1.79
N VAL A 212 4.83 20.26 -2.91
CA VAL A 212 4.62 18.81 -2.92
C VAL A 212 5.81 18.10 -2.26
N GLY A 213 7.03 18.47 -2.61
CA GLY A 213 8.25 17.92 -2.02
C GLY A 213 8.30 18.06 -0.50
N ALA A 214 7.89 19.21 0.05
CA ALA A 214 7.81 19.42 1.49
C ALA A 214 6.72 18.56 2.16
N LEU A 215 5.55 18.41 1.54
CA LEU A 215 4.49 17.53 2.07
C LEU A 215 4.92 16.05 2.02
N MET A 216 5.50 15.59 0.92
CA MET A 216 6.03 14.23 0.80
C MET A 216 7.15 13.98 1.81
N THR A 217 8.03 14.97 2.04
CA THR A 217 9.04 14.90 3.09
C THR A 217 8.41 14.78 4.48
N ALA A 218 7.28 15.45 4.74
CA ALA A 218 6.57 15.27 6.01
C ALA A 218 6.03 13.85 6.17
N PHE A 219 5.48 13.26 5.11
CA PHE A 219 5.01 11.87 5.11
C PHE A 219 6.15 10.87 5.31
N ILE A 220 7.26 11.00 4.56
CA ILE A 220 8.47 10.16 4.72
C ILE A 220 9.03 10.33 6.14
N GLY A 221 9.23 11.57 6.57
CA GLY A 221 9.78 11.91 7.88
C GLY A 221 9.00 11.26 9.02
N TYR A 222 7.69 11.50 9.07
CA TYR A 222 6.83 10.95 10.11
C TYR A 222 6.72 9.42 10.01
N SER A 223 6.45 8.87 8.83
CA SER A 223 6.27 7.42 8.65
C SER A 223 7.53 6.63 8.98
N TRP A 224 8.70 7.03 8.48
CA TRP A 224 9.95 6.30 8.73
C TRP A 224 10.48 6.55 10.14
N SER A 225 10.15 7.68 10.77
CA SER A 225 10.42 7.85 12.20
C SER A 225 9.62 6.85 13.03
N LYS A 226 8.35 6.61 12.69
CA LYS A 226 7.49 5.65 13.40
C LYS A 226 7.78 4.19 13.06
N HIS A 227 8.13 3.91 11.81
CA HIS A 227 8.36 2.55 11.33
C HIS A 227 9.79 2.06 11.58
N TYR A 228 10.80 2.87 11.27
CA TYR A 228 12.23 2.52 11.40
C TYR A 228 12.92 3.14 12.61
N GLY A 229 12.26 4.02 13.37
CA GLY A 229 12.92 4.76 14.44
C GLY A 229 13.85 5.88 13.94
N ALA A 230 13.71 6.33 12.69
CA ALA A 230 14.55 7.40 12.15
C ALA A 230 14.36 8.72 12.94
N PRO A 231 15.44 9.36 13.44
CA PRO A 231 15.32 10.52 14.32
C PRO A 231 14.98 11.79 13.55
N LEU A 232 13.76 12.31 13.72
CA LEU A 232 13.33 13.58 13.10
C LEU A 232 14.22 14.77 13.45
N SER A 233 14.96 14.71 14.57
CA SER A 233 15.94 15.72 14.98
C SER A 233 17.04 15.95 13.94
N THR A 234 17.33 14.96 13.10
CA THR A 234 18.29 15.09 11.99
C THR A 234 17.75 15.92 10.82
N LEU A 235 16.43 16.05 10.69
CA LEU A 235 15.76 16.90 9.69
C LEU A 235 15.52 18.33 10.21
N GLY A 236 15.51 18.53 11.54
CA GLY A 236 15.49 19.86 12.15
C GLY A 236 15.13 19.86 13.64
N GLY A 237 15.21 21.04 14.25
CA GLY A 237 14.86 21.24 15.66
C GLY A 237 13.38 20.98 15.97
N THR A 238 13.01 21.01 17.25
CA THR A 238 11.69 20.60 17.78
C THR A 238 10.49 21.19 17.02
N GLN A 239 10.57 22.47 16.61
CA GLN A 239 9.52 23.10 15.81
C GLN A 239 9.33 22.42 14.45
N THR A 240 10.41 22.10 13.74
CA THR A 240 10.38 21.39 12.45
C THR A 240 9.77 20.00 12.61
N GLN A 241 10.14 19.28 13.66
CA GLN A 241 9.59 17.95 13.96
C GLN A 241 8.08 18.01 14.22
N GLY A 242 7.63 19.04 14.97
CA GLY A 242 6.22 19.30 15.20
C GLY A 242 5.45 19.62 13.92
N ILE A 243 6.04 20.37 12.99
CA ILE A 243 5.43 20.67 11.68
C ILE A 243 5.30 19.39 10.84
N ILE A 244 6.37 18.60 10.73
CA ILE A 244 6.37 17.30 10.03
C ILE A 244 5.24 16.41 10.56
N THR A 245 5.16 16.26 11.89
CA THR A 245 4.16 15.42 12.55
C THR A 245 2.74 15.90 12.28
N ARG A 246 2.47 17.21 12.43
CA ARG A 246 1.13 17.77 12.18
C ARG A 246 0.72 17.68 10.73
N LEU A 247 1.62 17.97 9.79
CA LEU A 247 1.34 17.83 8.36
C LEU A 247 0.98 16.38 8.02
N ALA A 248 1.77 15.43 8.51
CA ALA A 248 1.56 14.01 8.26
C ALA A 248 0.26 13.46 8.86
N GLN A 249 -0.04 13.82 10.11
CA GLN A 249 -1.20 13.28 10.83
C GLN A 249 -2.51 13.93 10.43
N ASN A 250 -2.51 15.22 10.04
CA ASN A 250 -3.74 16.00 9.87
C ASN A 250 -4.20 16.14 8.41
N ASN A 251 -3.43 15.64 7.45
CA ASN A 251 -3.76 15.79 6.03
C ASN A 251 -3.88 14.44 5.32
N CYS A 252 -4.87 14.35 4.46
CA CYS A 252 -4.96 13.37 3.40
C CYS A 252 -4.88 14.13 2.06
N VAL A 253 -4.26 13.53 1.05
CA VAL A 253 -4.24 14.07 -0.31
C VAL A 253 -5.59 13.76 -0.95
N ALA A 254 -6.23 14.79 -1.50
CA ALA A 254 -7.48 14.65 -2.22
C ALA A 254 -7.36 15.41 -3.55
N LEU A 255 -7.68 14.73 -4.65
CA LEU A 255 -7.44 15.21 -6.02
C LEU A 255 -8.17 16.53 -6.35
N GLU A 256 -9.33 16.76 -5.73
CA GLU A 256 -10.21 17.90 -6.03
C GLU A 256 -10.36 18.90 -4.87
N ALA A 257 -9.70 18.64 -3.73
CA ALA A 257 -9.87 19.48 -2.54
C ALA A 257 -8.76 20.54 -2.43
N LYS A 258 -9.15 21.79 -2.19
CA LYS A 258 -8.18 22.84 -1.84
C LYS A 258 -7.61 22.56 -0.44
N PRO A 259 -6.28 22.58 -0.26
CA PRO A 259 -5.67 22.45 1.05
C PRO A 259 -6.15 23.54 2.01
N LYS A 260 -6.28 23.21 3.30
CA LYS A 260 -6.62 24.20 4.34
C LYS A 260 -5.51 25.24 4.47
N LEU A 261 -5.86 26.48 4.83
CA LEU A 261 -4.88 27.58 4.99
C LEU A 261 -3.72 27.22 5.95
N LEU A 262 -4.04 26.59 7.09
CA LEU A 262 -3.03 26.13 8.05
C LEU A 262 -2.11 25.04 7.47
N THR A 263 -2.63 24.19 6.58
CA THR A 263 -1.83 23.20 5.85
C THR A 263 -0.87 23.90 4.90
N ILE A 264 -1.33 24.88 4.13
CA ILE A 264 -0.49 25.68 3.23
C ILE A 264 0.62 26.37 4.01
N ALA A 265 0.28 27.07 5.11
CA ALA A 265 1.26 27.74 5.96
C ALA A 265 2.30 26.75 6.55
N GLY A 266 1.85 25.57 6.98
CA GLY A 266 2.73 24.51 7.47
C GLY A 266 3.69 24.00 6.38
N ILE A 267 3.19 23.77 5.17
CA ILE A 267 4.00 23.32 4.02
C ILE A 267 5.04 24.37 3.65
N LEU A 268 4.65 25.63 3.50
CA LEU A 268 5.58 26.71 3.16
C LEU A 268 6.66 26.90 4.23
N THR A 269 6.28 26.79 5.51
CA THR A 269 7.23 26.84 6.63
C THR A 269 8.21 25.67 6.57
N LEU A 270 7.72 24.46 6.30
CA LEU A 270 8.57 23.27 6.19
C LEU A 270 9.51 23.38 4.98
N GLN A 271 8.99 23.78 3.82
CA GLN A 271 9.77 24.01 2.60
C GLN A 271 10.93 24.98 2.87
N SER A 272 10.66 26.12 3.53
CA SER A 272 11.71 27.09 3.87
C SER A 272 12.78 26.49 4.80
N ARG A 273 12.36 25.69 5.79
CA ARG A 273 13.29 25.05 6.75
C ARG A 273 14.12 23.93 6.16
N LEU A 274 13.65 23.32 5.07
CA LEU A 274 14.33 22.22 4.38
C LEU A 274 15.12 22.68 3.16
N LYS A 275 15.11 23.98 2.81
CA LYS A 275 15.67 24.50 1.55
C LYS A 275 17.15 24.12 1.32
N ASP A 276 17.94 24.01 2.40
CA ASP A 276 19.37 23.69 2.36
C ASP A 276 19.66 22.25 2.84
N LYS A 277 18.61 21.42 2.98
CA LYS A 277 18.72 20.03 3.46
C LYS A 277 18.63 19.06 2.31
N ASP A 278 19.66 18.24 2.14
CA ASP A 278 19.64 17.08 1.24
C ASP A 278 19.43 15.79 2.04
N MET A 279 18.19 15.30 2.09
CA MET A 279 17.87 14.03 2.76
C MET A 279 18.61 12.81 2.17
N GLY A 280 19.08 12.91 0.93
CA GLY A 280 19.93 11.92 0.28
C GLY A 280 21.32 11.79 0.89
N THR A 281 21.73 12.73 1.73
CA THR A 281 23.01 12.69 2.48
C THR A 281 22.83 12.47 3.98
N ILE A 282 21.63 12.70 4.52
CA ILE A 282 21.36 12.57 5.96
C ILE A 282 21.07 11.10 6.30
N GLN A 283 21.81 10.53 7.25
CA GLN A 283 21.53 9.20 7.76
C GLN A 283 20.50 9.25 8.91
N PRO A 284 19.63 8.22 9.06
CA PRO A 284 19.55 7.00 8.26
C PRO A 284 18.73 7.13 6.95
N TRP A 285 18.16 8.30 6.67
CA TRP A 285 17.22 8.53 5.56
C TRP A 285 17.75 8.09 4.21
N ALA A 286 18.98 8.47 3.87
CA ALA A 286 19.61 8.08 2.62
C ALA A 286 19.69 6.56 2.43
N ARG A 287 20.05 5.81 3.48
CA ARG A 287 20.09 4.34 3.43
C ARG A 287 18.70 3.74 3.29
N LEU A 288 17.73 4.27 4.04
CA LEU A 288 16.34 3.81 3.98
C LEU A 288 15.72 4.09 2.61
N ALA A 289 16.02 5.23 1.99
CA ALA A 289 15.61 5.57 0.63
C ALA A 289 16.14 4.55 -0.37
N ARG A 290 17.46 4.26 -0.38
CA ARG A 290 18.04 3.22 -1.25
C ARG A 290 17.43 1.84 -1.02
N THR A 291 17.17 1.48 0.23
CA THR A 291 16.59 0.18 0.59
C THR A 291 15.17 0.03 0.06
N ASN A 292 14.45 1.15 -0.06
CA ASN A 292 13.06 1.18 -0.49
C ASN A 292 12.87 1.61 -1.96
N SER A 293 13.93 1.97 -2.67
CA SER A 293 13.92 2.09 -4.13
C SER A 293 13.69 0.71 -4.77
N PRO A 294 12.66 0.53 -5.63
CA PRO A 294 12.47 -0.73 -6.35
C PRO A 294 13.64 -0.99 -7.29
N ALA A 295 13.92 -2.26 -7.54
CA ALA A 295 14.89 -2.65 -8.55
C ALA A 295 14.38 -2.28 -9.95
N THR A 296 15.29 -1.82 -10.82
CA THR A 296 15.02 -1.52 -12.24
C THR A 296 15.01 -2.77 -13.12
N THR A 297 15.21 -3.96 -12.54
CA THR A 297 15.29 -5.24 -13.26
C THR A 297 13.93 -5.79 -13.65
N GLN A 298 13.84 -6.45 -14.82
CA GLN A 298 12.64 -7.15 -15.26
C GLN A 298 12.26 -8.32 -14.33
N PHE A 299 10.98 -8.44 -14.01
CA PHE A 299 10.44 -9.46 -13.09
C PHE A 299 10.12 -10.81 -13.76
N GLY A 300 10.63 -11.06 -14.97
CA GLY A 300 10.31 -12.25 -15.77
C GLY A 300 8.89 -12.26 -16.36
N VAL A 301 8.21 -11.11 -16.35
CA VAL A 301 6.89 -10.86 -16.96
C VAL A 301 6.92 -9.55 -17.74
N PRO A 302 5.99 -9.33 -18.70
CA PRO A 302 5.85 -8.05 -19.36
C PRO A 302 5.71 -6.90 -18.35
N MET A 303 6.46 -5.82 -18.59
CA MET A 303 6.46 -4.62 -17.75
C MET A 303 6.20 -3.38 -18.61
N LEU A 304 5.25 -2.55 -18.19
CA LEU A 304 4.96 -1.25 -18.78
C LEU A 304 5.29 -0.15 -17.76
N ILE A 305 6.18 0.78 -18.13
CA ILE A 305 6.43 2.00 -17.38
C ILE A 305 5.94 3.17 -18.21
N ALA A 306 5.08 4.01 -17.63
CA ALA A 306 4.58 5.22 -18.26
C ALA A 306 5.02 6.45 -17.46
N GLN A 307 5.44 7.51 -18.14
CA GLN A 307 5.82 8.78 -17.52
C GLN A 307 5.30 9.93 -18.37
N ASN A 308 4.70 10.93 -17.72
CA ASN A 308 4.43 12.20 -18.38
C ASN A 308 5.72 13.06 -18.31
N PRO A 309 6.30 13.51 -19.43
CA PRO A 309 7.50 14.36 -19.41
C PRO A 309 7.28 15.74 -18.76
N LYS A 310 6.02 16.11 -18.47
CA LYS A 310 5.63 17.36 -17.80
C LYS A 310 5.12 17.16 -16.37
N ASP A 311 5.37 16.00 -15.77
CA ASP A 311 4.97 15.68 -14.39
C ASP A 311 5.69 16.61 -13.38
N ASP A 312 4.94 17.25 -12.49
CA ASP A 312 5.46 18.14 -11.46
C ASP A 312 5.55 17.49 -10.07
N LEU A 313 5.09 16.24 -9.94
CA LEU A 313 5.03 15.45 -8.70
C LEU A 313 6.14 14.39 -8.62
N VAL A 314 6.39 13.69 -9.73
CA VAL A 314 7.46 12.69 -9.85
C VAL A 314 8.35 13.07 -11.02
N GLU A 315 9.63 13.28 -10.73
CA GLU A 315 10.60 13.70 -11.73
C GLU A 315 10.77 12.61 -12.82
N PRO A 316 10.62 12.92 -14.11
CA PRO A 316 10.75 11.92 -15.17
C PRO A 316 12.07 11.14 -15.14
N SER A 317 13.18 11.78 -14.74
CA SER A 317 14.49 11.13 -14.62
C SER A 317 14.58 10.06 -13.51
N VAL A 318 13.59 9.95 -12.63
CA VAL A 318 13.55 8.91 -11.57
C VAL A 318 12.59 7.76 -11.88
N THR A 319 12.06 7.69 -13.10
CA THR A 319 11.03 6.70 -13.47
C THR A 319 11.56 5.40 -14.05
N VAL A 320 12.82 5.32 -14.49
CA VAL A 320 13.62 4.09 -14.68
C VAL A 320 15.06 4.48 -14.97
#